data_AF-A0A9D5JWC6-F1
#
_entry.id   AF-A0A9D5JWC6-F1
#
_cell.length_a   1.000
_cell.length_b   1.000
_cell.length_c   1.000
_cell.angle_alpha   90.00
_cell.angle_beta   90.00
_cell.angle_gamma   90.00
#
_symmetry.space_group_name_H-M   'P 1'
#
loop_
_entity.id
_entity.type
_entity.pdbx_description
1 polymer ?
#
loop_
_entity_poly.entity_id
_entity_poly.type
_entity_poly.pdbx_seq_one_letter_code
_entity_poly.pdbx_strand_id
1 'polypeptide(L)' 'MHISLKQGVGLFLHLFFLGNFVAGSLEYVFLPARKNPIPGPLTMLVIGVISVGLVLLQVCRES' A
#
# COMPACT_ATOMS: atom_id res chain seq x y z
N MET A 1 -4.93 17.43 15.31
CA MET A 1 -3.53 17.72 14.91
C MET A 1 -3.57 17.70 13.39
N HIS A 2 -3.40 18.83 12.71
CA HIS A 2 -3.77 18.90 11.29
C HIS A 2 -2.71 18.15 10.44
N ILE A 3 -3.09 17.04 9.80
CA ILE A 3 -2.20 16.34 8.86
C ILE A 3 -1.90 17.29 7.69
N SER A 4 -0.61 17.55 7.45
CA SER A 4 -0.17 18.28 6.26
C SER A 4 -0.33 17.41 5.03
N LEU A 5 -0.67 17.99 3.86
CA LEU A 5 -0.74 17.29 2.57
C LEU A 5 0.52 16.44 2.32
N LYS A 6 1.70 16.94 2.71
CA LYS A 6 2.99 16.23 2.60
C LYS A 6 3.02 14.95 3.45
N GLN A 7 2.46 14.99 4.66
CA GLN A 7 2.37 13.83 5.55
C GLN A 7 1.37 12.80 5.00
N GLY A 8 0.23 13.26 4.44
CA GLY A 8 -0.74 12.38 3.80
C GLY A 8 -0.17 11.62 2.59
N VAL A 9 0.55 12.32 1.70
CA VAL A 9 1.25 11.69 0.56
C VAL A 9 2.35 10.75 1.04
N GLY A 10 3.15 11.15 2.03
CA GLY A 10 4.20 10.30 2.61
C GLY A 10 3.64 9.01 3.19
N LEU A 11 2.53 9.10 3.95
CA LEU A 11 1.85 7.95 4.52
C LEU A 11 1.25 7.05 3.43
N PHE A 12 0.63 7.63 2.40
CA PHE A 12 0.12 6.87 1.25
C PHE A 12 1.23 6.05 0.59
N LEU A 13 2.36 6.69 0.24
CA LEU A 13 3.48 6.01 -0.40
C LEU A 13 4.05 4.92 0.50
N HIS A 14 4.17 5.18 1.80
CA HIS A 14 4.66 4.20 2.76
C HIS A 14 3.77 2.95 2.79
N LEU A 15 2.45 3.13 2.96
CA LEU A 15 1.49 2.03 2.97
C LEU A 15 1.46 1.28 1.63
N PHE A 16 1.52 2.02 0.52
CA PHE A 16 1.52 1.44 -0.82
C PHE A 16 2.76 0.56 -1.04
N PHE A 17 3.97 1.07 -0.79
CA PHE A 17 5.19 0.30 -0.99
C PHE A 17 5.28 -0.88 -0.02
N LEU A 18 4.90 -0.68 1.25
CA LEU A 18 4.90 -1.76 2.25
C LEU A 18 3.94 -2.88 1.85
N GLY A 19 2.71 -2.55 1.44
CA GLY A 19 1.73 -3.54 1.00
C GLY A 19 2.20 -4.32 -0.22
N ASN A 20 2.78 -3.63 -1.21
CA ASN A 20 3.31 -4.29 -2.41
C ASN A 20 4.50 -5.20 -2.09
N PHE A 21 5.39 -4.76 -1.20
CA PHE A 21 6.51 -5.58 -0.75
C PHE A 21 6.04 -6.85 -0.04
N VAL A 22 5.08 -6.74 0.89
CA VAL A 22 4.53 -7.89 1.62
C VAL A 22 3.82 -8.84 0.68
N ALA A 23 2.88 -8.35 -0.14
CA ALA A 23 2.14 -9.18 -1.09
C ALA A 23 3.08 -9.89 -2.07
N GLY A 24 4.06 -9.17 -2.61
CA GLY A 24 5.02 -9.71 -3.57
C GLY A 24 5.93 -10.77 -2.96
N SER A 25 6.35 -10.56 -1.70
CA SER A 25 7.14 -11.52 -0.95
C SER A 25 6.34 -12.80 -0.65
N LEU A 26 5.07 -12.67 -0.25
CA LEU A 26 4.20 -13.83 -0.02
C LEU A 26 4.00 -14.62 -1.31
N GLU A 27 3.69 -13.96 -2.42
CA GLU A 27 3.51 -14.62 -3.71
C GLU A 27 4.80 -15.31 -4.18
N TYR A 28 5.98 -14.71 -3.95
CA TYR A 28 7.26 -15.33 -4.26
C TYR A 28 7.54 -16.59 -3.43
N VAL A 29 7.19 -16.57 -2.13
CA VAL A 29 7.39 -17.71 -1.23
C VAL A 29 6.40 -18.84 -1.51
N PHE A 30 5.13 -18.53 -1.77
CA PHE A 30 4.07 -19.53 -1.88
C PHE A 30 3.81 -20.01 -3.32
N LEU A 31 4.17 -19.25 -4.36
CA LEU A 31 4.02 -19.67 -5.75
C LEU A 31 5.40 -20.01 -6.37
N PRO A 32 5.78 -21.30 -6.45
CA PRO A 32 7.09 -21.70 -6.97
C PRO A 32 7.31 -21.37 -8.46
N ALA A 33 6.24 -21.06 -9.20
CA ALA A 33 6.32 -20.61 -10.60
C ALA A 33 6.72 -19.13 -10.74
N ARG A 34 6.67 -18.32 -9.67
CA ARG A 34 7.02 -16.91 -9.75
C ARG A 34 8.52 -16.70 -9.70
N LYS A 35 9.01 -15.88 -10.64
CA LYS A 35 10.43 -15.50 -10.74
C LYS A 35 10.75 -14.13 -10.15
N ASN A 36 9.73 -13.32 -9.85
CA ASN A 36 9.92 -12.01 -9.24
C ASN A 36 8.94 -11.78 -8.08
N PRO A 37 9.34 -10.99 -7.07
CA PRO A 37 8.48 -10.64 -5.94
C PRO A 37 7.63 -9.40 -6.26
N ILE A 38 7.22 -9.20 -7.51
CA ILE A 38 6.40 -8.05 -7.91
C ILE A 38 4.95 -8.52 -8.04
N PRO A 39 4.01 -8.00 -7.24
CA PRO A 39 2.60 -8.36 -7.34
C PRO A 39 2.01 -8.11 -8.72
N GLY A 40 0.97 -8.88 -9.06
CA GLY A 40 0.21 -8.63 -10.28
C GLY A 40 -0.47 -7.25 -10.25
N PRO A 41 -0.73 -6.62 -11.42
CA PRO A 41 -1.29 -5.27 -11.49
C PRO A 41 -2.60 -5.07 -10.71
N LEU A 42 -3.47 -6.09 -10.68
CA LEU A 42 -4.71 -6.06 -9.91
C LEU A 42 -4.44 -5.97 -8.40
N THR A 43 -3.50 -6.76 -7.90
CA THR A 43 -3.09 -6.73 -6.48
C THR A 43 -2.50 -5.36 -6.13
N MET A 44 -1.64 -4.81 -6.99
CA MET A 44 -1.07 -3.48 -6.80
C MET A 44 -2.15 -2.39 -6.74
N LEU A 45 -3.17 -2.47 -7.63
CA LEU A 45 -4.30 -1.55 -7.64
C LEU A 45 -5.10 -1.61 -6.33
N VAL A 46 -5.43 -2.83 -5.87
CA VAL A 46 -6.18 -3.03 -4.62
C VAL A 46 -5.40 -2.46 -3.43
N ILE A 47 -4.09 -2.70 -3.34
CA ILE A 47 -3.22 -2.13 -2.31
C ILE A 47 -3.25 -0.59 -2.38
N GLY A 48 -3.21 -0.01 -3.59
CA GLY A 48 -3.34 1.43 -3.80
C GLY A 48 -4.65 1.99 -3.25
N VAL A 49 -5.79 1.39 -3.61
CA VAL A 49 -7.11 1.82 -3.14
C VAL A 49 -7.23 1.74 -1.63
N ILE A 50 -6.78 0.65 -1.02
CA ILE A 50 -6.79 0.48 0.44
C ILE A 50 -5.90 1.53 1.12
N SER A 51 -4.69 1.76 0.58
CA SER A 51 -3.76 2.75 1.12
C SER A 51 -4.35 4.16 1.10
N VAL A 52 -5.01 4.56 0.01
CA VAL A 52 -5.73 5.84 -0.07
C VAL A 52 -6.86 5.89 0.96
N GLY A 53 -7.67 4.83 1.06
CA GLY A 53 -8.76 4.76 2.03
C GLY A 53 -8.31 4.93 3.48
N LEU A 54 -7.19 4.30 3.85
CA LEU A 54 -6.60 4.42 5.19
C LEU A 54 -6.08 5.83 5.47
N VAL A 55 -5.43 6.47 4.50
CA VAL A 55 -4.97 7.86 4.64
C VAL A 55 -6.15 8.80 4.81
N LEU A 56 -7.21 8.64 4.00
CA LEU A 56 -8.43 9.46 4.12
C LEU A 56 -9.11 9.27 5.47
N LEU A 57 -9.23 8.02 5.96
CA LEU A 57 -9.76 7.73 7.29
C LEU A 57 -8.97 8.43 8.39
N GLN A 58 -7.63 8.43 8.28
CA GLN A 58 -6.79 9.11 9.26
C GLN A 58 -6.94 10.63 9.22
N VAL A 59 -7.02 11.22 8.02
CA VAL A 59 -7.28 12.66 7.85
C VAL A 59 -8.63 13.05 8.43
N CYS A 60 -9.70 12.27 8.16
CA CYS A 60 -11.02 12.50 8.72
C CYS A 60 -11.06 12.35 10.25
N ARG A 61 -10.24 11.47 10.82
CA ARG A 61 -10.17 11.27 12.29
C ARG A 61 -9.45 12.40 13.01
N GLU A 62 -8.49 13.04 12.35
CA GLU A 62 -7.68 14.12 12.93
C GLU A 62 -8.24 15.54 12.68
N SER A 63 -9.31 15.64 11.88
CA SER A 63 -10.11 16.85 11.63
C SER A 63 -11.22 17.01 12.66
#